data_AF-A0A8B6G7W4-F1
#
_entry.id   AF-A0A8B6G7W4-F1
#
_cell.length_a   1.000
_cell.length_b   1.000
_cell.length_c   1.000
_cell.angle_alpha   90.00
_cell.angle_beta   90.00
_cell.angle_gamma   90.00
#
_symmetry.space_group_name_H-M   'P 1'
#
loop_
_entity.id
_entity.type
_entity.pdbx_description
1 polymer ?
#
loop_
_entity_poly.entity_id
_entity_poly.type
_entity_poly.pdbx_seq_one_letter_code
_entity_poly.pdbx_strand_id
1 'polypeptide(L)'
;MSSSKLLVVAIDFGTTYSGYAFSYISQREKVYTYNWSKGITQTPKTPTSILFTPRKDFHSFGYEAEEEYARLSQHNENRDWYFFKRFKLTLYKNEDLNEKTKIRDCTDKEMLAIKVFSGGIHYLKDHLITHFKERIPHLREGDIHWVLTLPAIWDEAAKKFMRKSAETAGIPGSRLTLALEPECAALYCQLGDSKSGLTPMKPGAKFLLLDCGGRAFHSFGYKAEQHFAMLSHTGENRDWYFFKMFKFLLNKYEDLNEKTIIQDFTGKQMLAIKVFSGGIKFMKEHLFTHFKERISRLIDTDIRWVMTVPAVWHSTGQQFVRKSAEKAGIPTDQFTIALEPESAALYCLLELQRSELSPVQPGQKFLLVDCGYRTVEFTIMEARNDNTVMKIQATSGGPWGGIHVDDAFQEYLLEIFSYKLLASLSRNDISDLEINFNILKKTVDTIDKIYKMCLPFSLRHAVKPEMLSSGRLKIDSKVLTAFFDKPIKRICNHIQDTLFSVRLHDTSMLMLVGEFAESKILYDKIQINFPNIQVLKPKYPADAVALGAVEIGHCI
;
A
#
# COMPACT_ATOMS: atom_id res chain seq x y z
N MET A 1 8.97 -33.07 -44.39
CA MET A 1 10.12 -32.84 -43.50
C MET A 1 9.60 -32.35 -42.16
N SER A 2 9.80 -33.13 -41.10
CA SER A 2 9.36 -32.78 -39.74
C SER A 2 10.06 -31.49 -39.30
N SER A 3 9.32 -30.39 -39.16
CA SER A 3 9.85 -29.16 -38.55
C SER A 3 10.10 -29.46 -37.08
N SER A 4 11.36 -29.68 -36.73
CA SER A 4 11.81 -29.87 -35.36
C SER A 4 11.50 -28.60 -34.57
N LYS A 5 10.56 -28.70 -33.63
CA LYS A 5 10.28 -27.62 -32.67
C LYS A 5 11.58 -27.27 -31.92
N LEU A 6 11.83 -25.99 -31.69
CA LEU A 6 12.97 -25.48 -30.93
C LEU A 6 12.56 -24.96 -29.56
N LEU A 7 11.39 -24.31 -29.47
CA LEU A 7 10.86 -23.73 -28.23
C LEU A 7 9.45 -24.26 -27.92
N VAL A 8 9.17 -24.38 -26.63
CA VAL A 8 7.80 -24.43 -26.10
C VAL A 8 7.53 -23.13 -25.37
N VAL A 9 6.43 -22.49 -25.68
CA VAL A 9 5.99 -21.22 -25.07
C VAL A 9 4.61 -21.44 -24.47
N ALA A 10 4.47 -21.18 -23.18
CA ALA A 10 3.20 -21.17 -22.49
C ALA A 10 2.74 -19.73 -22.26
N ILE A 11 1.56 -19.39 -22.78
CA ILE A 11 0.85 -18.16 -22.45
C ILE A 11 -0.08 -18.47 -21.28
N ASP A 12 0.17 -17.79 -20.16
CA ASP A 12 -0.77 -17.71 -19.05
C ASP A 12 -1.64 -16.47 -19.26
N PHE A 13 -2.81 -16.68 -19.85
CA PHE A 13 -3.76 -15.61 -20.12
C PHE A 13 -4.71 -15.47 -18.93
N GLY A 14 -4.28 -14.81 -17.84
CA GLY A 14 -5.05 -14.71 -16.60
C GLY A 14 -6.22 -13.72 -16.67
N THR A 15 -7.00 -13.63 -15.59
CA THR A 15 -8.09 -12.65 -15.46
C THR A 15 -7.57 -11.25 -15.12
N THR A 16 -6.59 -11.19 -14.22
CA THR A 16 -6.04 -9.94 -13.70
C THR A 16 -4.67 -9.64 -14.31
N TYR A 17 -3.84 -10.67 -14.46
CA TYR A 17 -2.49 -10.55 -15.01
C TYR A 17 -2.24 -11.69 -16.00
N SER A 18 -1.60 -11.34 -17.11
CA SER A 18 -1.18 -12.29 -18.13
C SER A 18 0.35 -12.25 -18.27
N GLY A 19 0.92 -13.37 -18.70
CA GLY A 19 2.34 -13.47 -18.98
C GLY A 19 2.64 -14.66 -19.85
N TYR A 20 3.92 -14.90 -20.10
CA TYR A 20 4.35 -16.11 -20.77
C TYR A 20 5.62 -16.66 -20.14
N ALA A 21 5.75 -17.98 -20.25
CA ALA A 21 6.95 -18.72 -19.92
C ALA A 21 7.42 -19.50 -21.15
N PHE A 22 8.70 -19.81 -21.22
CA PHE A 22 9.23 -20.60 -22.32
C PHE A 22 10.37 -21.51 -21.87
N SER A 23 10.63 -22.54 -22.67
CA SER A 23 11.77 -23.44 -22.52
C SER A 23 12.24 -23.91 -23.89
N TYR A 24 13.55 -24.18 -23.99
CA TYR A 24 14.12 -24.84 -25.16
C TYR A 24 13.84 -26.34 -25.07
N ILE A 25 13.47 -26.97 -26.18
CA ILE A 25 13.17 -28.40 -26.17
C ILE A 25 14.38 -29.26 -25.80
N SER A 26 15.60 -28.75 -26.02
CA SER A 26 16.86 -29.36 -25.58
C SER A 26 17.19 -29.17 -24.10
N GLN A 27 16.48 -28.29 -23.37
CA GLN A 27 16.73 -27.95 -21.96
C GLN A 27 15.40 -27.85 -21.19
N ARG A 28 14.64 -28.96 -21.17
CA ARG A 28 13.26 -29.00 -20.65
C ARG A 28 13.18 -28.68 -19.16
N GLU A 29 14.27 -28.88 -18.43
CA GLU A 29 14.42 -28.59 -17.01
C GLU A 29 14.56 -27.10 -16.71
N LYS A 30 14.80 -26.24 -17.71
CA LYS A 30 14.92 -24.80 -17.55
C LYS A 30 13.73 -24.09 -18.17
N VAL A 31 12.93 -23.45 -17.30
CA VAL A 31 11.81 -22.60 -17.69
C VAL A 31 12.17 -21.15 -17.38
N TYR A 32 11.95 -20.29 -18.36
CA TYR A 32 12.22 -18.87 -18.29
C TYR A 32 10.92 -18.09 -18.37
N THR A 33 10.86 -16.96 -17.68
CA THR A 33 9.77 -15.98 -17.77
C THR A 33 10.32 -14.65 -18.22
N TYR A 34 9.49 -13.85 -18.89
CA TYR A 34 9.80 -12.45 -19.12
C TYR A 34 9.35 -11.62 -17.92
N ASN A 35 10.19 -10.66 -17.48
CA ASN A 35 9.84 -9.73 -16.42
C ASN A 35 9.46 -8.37 -17.01
N TRP A 36 8.20 -7.98 -16.85
CA TRP A 36 7.70 -6.65 -17.18
C TRP A 36 8.09 -5.66 -16.09
N SER A 37 8.44 -4.44 -16.50
CA SER A 37 8.82 -3.36 -15.58
C SER A 37 7.69 -2.34 -15.44
N LYS A 38 7.35 -1.98 -14.20
CA LYS A 38 6.54 -0.78 -13.88
C LYS A 38 7.32 0.09 -12.91
N GLY A 39 7.96 1.14 -13.43
CA GLY A 39 8.95 1.91 -12.67
C GLY A 39 10.09 1.01 -12.21
N ILE A 40 10.33 0.94 -10.90
CA ILE A 40 11.40 0.12 -10.29
C ILE A 40 11.01 -1.34 -10.03
N THR A 41 9.74 -1.72 -10.21
CA THR A 41 9.26 -3.09 -9.91
C THR A 41 9.29 -3.96 -11.15
N GLN A 42 9.89 -5.15 -11.06
CA GLN A 42 9.85 -6.18 -12.10
C GLN A 42 8.93 -7.33 -11.71
N THR A 43 8.00 -7.71 -12.59
CA THR A 43 7.04 -8.80 -12.37
C THR A 43 6.99 -9.76 -13.55
N PRO A 44 6.83 -11.07 -13.33
CA PRO A 44 6.75 -12.06 -14.42
C PRO A 44 5.43 -12.01 -15.21
N LYS A 45 4.58 -11.01 -14.94
CA LYS A 45 3.28 -10.81 -15.57
C LYS A 45 2.98 -9.32 -15.73
N THR A 46 2.14 -8.99 -16.69
CA THR A 46 1.59 -7.66 -16.97
C THR A 46 0.05 -7.67 -16.80
N PRO A 47 -0.62 -6.55 -16.48
CA PRO A 47 -2.07 -6.52 -16.34
C PRO A 47 -2.80 -7.10 -17.57
N THR A 48 -3.88 -7.85 -17.34
CA THR A 48 -4.79 -8.28 -18.44
C THR A 48 -5.73 -7.13 -18.80
N SER A 49 -5.12 -6.07 -19.31
CA SER A 49 -5.75 -4.80 -19.69
C SER A 49 -5.41 -4.52 -21.14
N ILE A 50 -6.38 -4.10 -21.95
CA ILE A 50 -6.19 -3.87 -23.39
C ILE A 50 -6.92 -2.62 -23.85
N LEU A 51 -6.24 -1.83 -24.65
CA LEU A 51 -6.70 -0.53 -25.14
C LEU A 51 -6.81 -0.55 -26.67
N PHE A 52 -7.92 -0.02 -27.16
CA PHE A 52 -8.16 0.19 -28.59
C PHE A 52 -8.49 1.64 -28.86
N THR A 53 -8.09 2.12 -30.04
CA THR A 53 -8.36 3.48 -30.51
C THR A 53 -9.86 3.68 -30.79
N PRO A 54 -10.31 4.92 -31.04
CA PRO A 54 -11.69 5.20 -31.47
C PRO A 54 -12.13 4.44 -32.72
N ARG A 55 -11.18 4.07 -33.59
CA ARG A 55 -11.42 3.26 -34.80
C ARG A 55 -11.49 1.76 -34.52
N LYS A 56 -11.41 1.35 -33.24
CA LYS A 56 -11.33 -0.03 -32.76
C LYS A 56 -10.06 -0.75 -33.21
N ASP A 57 -8.99 -0.03 -33.49
CA ASP A 57 -7.69 -0.63 -33.79
C ASP A 57 -6.94 -0.94 -32.50
N PHE A 58 -6.20 -2.05 -32.46
CA PHE A 58 -5.38 -2.39 -31.30
C PHE A 58 -4.36 -1.28 -31.07
N HIS A 59 -4.27 -0.80 -29.82
CA HIS A 59 -3.28 0.22 -29.44
C HIS A 59 -2.20 -0.39 -28.53
N SER A 60 -2.61 -0.87 -27.36
CA SER A 60 -1.68 -1.40 -26.36
C SER A 60 -2.33 -2.46 -25.47
N PHE A 61 -1.49 -3.25 -24.79
CA PHE A 61 -1.87 -4.25 -23.80
C PHE A 61 -1.00 -4.06 -22.56
N GLY A 62 -1.44 -4.53 -21.39
CA GLY A 62 -0.59 -4.51 -20.20
C GLY A 62 -0.50 -3.16 -19.51
N TYR A 63 0.65 -2.86 -18.93
CA TYR A 63 0.91 -1.60 -18.23
C TYR A 63 0.74 -0.39 -19.16
N GLU A 64 1.18 -0.50 -20.42
CA GLU A 64 1.05 0.55 -21.44
C GLU A 64 -0.40 0.88 -21.75
N ALA A 65 -1.31 -0.11 -21.69
CA ALA A 65 -2.75 0.14 -21.85
C ALA A 65 -3.34 0.89 -20.66
N GLU A 66 -2.92 0.57 -19.43
CA GLU A 66 -3.40 1.26 -18.23
C GLU A 66 -2.87 2.69 -18.11
N GLU A 67 -1.59 2.88 -18.41
CA GLU A 67 -0.92 4.19 -18.36
C GLU A 67 -1.47 5.13 -19.42
N GLU A 68 -1.63 4.66 -20.66
CA GLU A 68 -2.18 5.48 -21.73
C GLU A 68 -3.65 5.82 -21.47
N TYR A 69 -4.45 4.86 -21.01
CA TYR A 69 -5.85 5.14 -20.66
C TYR A 69 -5.96 6.14 -19.50
N ALA A 70 -5.08 6.06 -18.50
CA ALA A 70 -5.00 7.04 -17.42
C ALA A 70 -4.61 8.43 -17.95
N ARG A 71 -3.63 8.52 -18.85
CA ARG A 71 -3.21 9.77 -19.51
C ARG A 71 -4.35 10.40 -20.31
N LEU A 72 -5.04 9.60 -21.13
CA LEU A 72 -6.21 10.04 -21.91
C LEU A 72 -7.34 10.53 -20.99
N SER A 73 -7.55 9.85 -19.86
CA SER A 73 -8.57 10.24 -18.88
C SER A 73 -8.24 11.58 -18.20
N GLN A 74 -6.96 11.87 -17.93
CA GLN A 74 -6.53 13.16 -17.38
C GLN A 74 -6.82 14.34 -18.32
N HIS A 75 -6.86 14.10 -19.63
CA HIS A 75 -7.13 15.11 -20.66
C HIS A 75 -8.58 15.10 -21.17
N ASN A 76 -9.45 14.25 -20.60
CA ASN A 76 -10.84 13.99 -21.07
C ASN A 76 -10.93 13.48 -22.53
N GLU A 77 -9.87 12.83 -23.03
CA GLU A 77 -9.79 12.28 -24.39
C GLU A 77 -10.14 10.79 -24.46
N ASN A 78 -10.36 10.14 -23.31
CA ASN A 78 -10.62 8.70 -23.21
C ASN A 78 -12.03 8.28 -23.69
N ARG A 79 -12.96 9.24 -23.85
CA ARG A 79 -14.38 8.96 -24.12
C ARG A 79 -14.60 8.10 -25.37
N ASP A 80 -13.81 8.32 -26.41
CA ASP A 80 -13.97 7.60 -27.68
C ASP A 80 -13.13 6.32 -27.76
N TRP A 81 -12.18 6.11 -26.84
CA TRP A 81 -11.29 4.94 -26.77
C TRP A 81 -11.92 3.74 -26.05
N TYR A 82 -11.58 2.51 -26.45
CA TYR A 82 -12.16 1.31 -25.85
C TYR A 82 -11.15 0.61 -24.94
N PHE A 83 -11.46 0.54 -23.65
CA PHE A 83 -10.54 -0.01 -22.65
C PHE A 83 -11.19 -1.16 -21.86
N PHE A 84 -10.63 -2.36 -22.03
CA PHE A 84 -11.15 -3.56 -21.40
C PHE A 84 -10.21 -4.03 -20.29
N LYS A 85 -10.79 -4.34 -19.13
CA LYS A 85 -10.15 -5.06 -18.03
C LYS A 85 -10.98 -6.26 -17.65
N ARG A 86 -10.33 -7.31 -17.12
CA ARG A 86 -10.97 -8.54 -16.61
C ARG A 86 -11.95 -9.20 -17.59
N PHE A 87 -11.80 -8.93 -18.88
CA PHE A 87 -12.70 -9.39 -19.93
C PHE A 87 -12.73 -10.92 -20.04
N LYS A 88 -11.70 -11.63 -19.53
CA LYS A 88 -11.66 -13.10 -19.36
C LYS A 88 -12.87 -13.64 -18.57
N LEU A 89 -13.41 -12.88 -17.63
CA LEU A 89 -14.59 -13.30 -16.85
C LEU A 89 -15.85 -13.46 -17.70
N THR A 90 -15.93 -12.82 -18.87
CA THR A 90 -17.09 -12.92 -19.76
C THR A 90 -17.27 -14.32 -20.35
N LEU A 91 -16.24 -15.15 -20.31
CA LEU A 91 -16.31 -16.55 -20.78
C LEU A 91 -16.86 -17.50 -19.71
N TYR A 92 -16.99 -17.05 -18.46
CA TYR A 92 -17.49 -17.90 -17.38
C TYR A 92 -19.01 -18.05 -17.44
N LYS A 93 -19.51 -19.29 -17.53
CA LYS A 93 -20.94 -19.65 -17.58
C LYS A 93 -21.73 -18.91 -18.68
N ASN A 94 -21.11 -18.74 -19.84
CA ASN A 94 -21.76 -18.14 -21.00
C ASN A 94 -22.07 -19.23 -22.03
N GLU A 95 -23.31 -19.76 -21.95
CA GLU A 95 -23.76 -20.88 -22.79
C GLU A 95 -23.89 -20.51 -24.27
N ASP A 96 -24.04 -19.22 -24.59
CA ASP A 96 -24.23 -18.68 -25.94
C ASP A 96 -22.93 -18.15 -26.58
N LEU A 97 -21.76 -18.52 -26.04
CA LEU A 97 -20.48 -17.97 -26.48
C LEU A 97 -20.16 -18.35 -27.95
N ASN A 98 -20.03 -17.33 -28.81
CA ASN A 98 -19.74 -17.49 -30.23
C ASN A 98 -18.97 -16.28 -30.79
N GLU A 99 -18.62 -16.31 -32.08
CA GLU A 99 -17.81 -15.25 -32.72
C GLU A 99 -18.51 -13.88 -32.76
N LYS A 100 -19.84 -13.85 -32.64
CA LYS A 100 -20.65 -12.63 -32.58
C LYS A 100 -20.83 -12.11 -31.15
N THR A 101 -20.37 -12.83 -30.12
CA THR A 101 -20.47 -12.39 -28.73
C THR A 101 -19.77 -11.05 -28.57
N LYS A 102 -20.49 -10.09 -27.99
CA LYS A 102 -19.98 -8.77 -27.66
C LYS A 102 -19.68 -8.68 -26.16
N ILE A 103 -18.67 -7.90 -25.83
CA ILE A 103 -18.31 -7.55 -24.46
C ILE A 103 -18.23 -6.03 -24.33
N ARG A 104 -18.35 -5.56 -23.10
CA ARG A 104 -18.38 -4.14 -22.78
C ARG A 104 -17.07 -3.68 -22.18
N ASP A 105 -16.66 -2.48 -22.55
CA ASP A 105 -15.51 -1.81 -21.98
C ASP A 105 -15.87 -1.13 -20.64
N CYS A 106 -14.90 -0.48 -19.99
CA CYS A 106 -15.13 0.19 -18.71
C CYS A 106 -16.08 1.41 -18.79
N THR A 107 -16.48 1.82 -19.99
CA THR A 107 -17.44 2.91 -20.27
C THR A 107 -18.75 2.39 -20.88
N ASP A 108 -18.98 1.07 -20.81
CA ASP A 108 -20.16 0.37 -21.30
C ASP A 108 -20.27 0.27 -22.85
N LYS A 109 -19.20 0.59 -23.59
CA LYS A 109 -19.17 0.47 -25.06
C LYS A 109 -18.89 -0.95 -25.50
N GLU A 110 -19.59 -1.41 -26.54
CA GLU A 110 -19.49 -2.78 -27.02
C GLU A 110 -18.43 -3.00 -28.11
N MET A 111 -17.74 -4.13 -28.00
CA MET A 111 -16.90 -4.69 -29.07
C MET A 111 -16.98 -6.22 -29.10
N LEU A 112 -16.65 -6.82 -30.24
CA LEU A 112 -16.60 -8.28 -30.37
C LEU A 112 -15.57 -8.87 -29.40
N ALA A 113 -16.00 -9.86 -28.63
CA ALA A 113 -15.15 -10.60 -27.70
C ALA A 113 -13.93 -11.15 -28.42
N ILE A 114 -14.14 -11.81 -29.57
CA ILE A 114 -13.06 -12.46 -30.32
C ILE A 114 -11.92 -11.49 -30.65
N LYS A 115 -12.24 -10.23 -30.97
CA LYS A 115 -11.27 -9.17 -31.28
C LYS A 115 -10.44 -8.76 -30.05
N VAL A 116 -11.06 -8.69 -28.89
CA VAL A 116 -10.38 -8.33 -27.62
C VAL A 116 -9.45 -9.45 -27.17
N PHE A 117 -9.94 -10.70 -27.17
CA PHE A 117 -9.15 -11.86 -26.75
C PHE A 117 -8.01 -12.15 -27.73
N SER A 118 -8.28 -12.16 -29.05
CA SER A 118 -7.24 -12.37 -30.05
C SER A 118 -6.20 -11.25 -30.02
N GLY A 119 -6.59 -9.99 -29.79
CA GLY A 119 -5.66 -8.87 -29.65
C GLY A 119 -4.68 -9.05 -28.50
N GLY A 120 -5.15 -9.49 -27.33
CA GLY A 120 -4.27 -9.76 -26.18
C GLY A 120 -3.32 -10.94 -26.40
N ILE A 121 -3.81 -12.03 -26.99
CA ILE A 121 -2.97 -13.20 -27.33
C ILE A 121 -1.93 -12.82 -28.40
N HIS A 122 -2.35 -12.05 -29.40
CA HIS A 122 -1.49 -11.56 -30.48
C HIS A 122 -0.36 -10.69 -29.94
N TYR A 123 -0.67 -9.75 -29.03
CA TYR A 123 0.36 -8.94 -28.36
C TYR A 123 1.37 -9.81 -27.61
N LEU A 124 0.93 -10.77 -26.79
CA LEU A 124 1.86 -11.64 -26.03
C LEU A 124 2.73 -12.50 -26.96
N LYS A 125 2.16 -12.98 -28.07
CA LYS A 125 2.86 -13.72 -29.12
C LYS A 125 3.96 -12.87 -29.76
N ASP A 126 3.60 -11.68 -30.24
CA ASP A 126 4.50 -10.79 -30.98
C ASP A 126 5.56 -10.16 -30.07
N HIS A 127 5.20 -9.85 -28.82
CA HIS A 127 6.13 -9.39 -27.80
C HIS A 127 7.21 -10.45 -27.55
N LEU A 128 6.83 -11.73 -27.40
CA LEU A 128 7.79 -12.81 -27.25
C LEU A 128 8.67 -12.92 -28.51
N ILE A 129 8.07 -12.99 -29.70
CA ILE A 129 8.84 -13.14 -30.95
C ILE A 129 9.85 -12.00 -31.12
N THR A 130 9.44 -10.77 -30.82
CA THR A 130 10.32 -9.59 -30.88
C THR A 130 11.48 -9.70 -29.90
N HIS A 131 11.21 -10.07 -28.65
CA HIS A 131 12.25 -10.31 -27.64
C HIS A 131 13.26 -11.39 -28.05
N PHE A 132 12.81 -12.40 -28.80
CA PHE A 132 13.67 -13.49 -29.25
C PHE A 132 14.41 -13.25 -30.55
N LYS A 133 13.93 -12.36 -31.43
CA LYS A 133 14.66 -12.00 -32.66
C LYS A 133 16.06 -11.47 -32.36
N GLU A 134 16.24 -10.79 -31.23
CA GLU A 134 17.54 -10.28 -30.78
C GLU A 134 18.49 -11.40 -30.29
N ARG A 135 17.95 -12.52 -29.77
CA ARG A 135 18.73 -13.62 -29.18
C ARG A 135 18.88 -14.82 -30.11
N ILE A 136 17.92 -15.03 -31.01
CA ILE A 136 17.87 -16.14 -31.97
C ILE A 136 17.42 -15.55 -33.32
N PRO A 137 18.35 -14.98 -34.11
CA PRO A 137 18.03 -14.28 -35.36
C PRO A 137 17.29 -15.13 -36.41
N HIS A 138 17.37 -16.45 -36.30
CA HIS A 138 16.75 -17.41 -37.24
C HIS A 138 15.50 -18.11 -36.69
N LEU A 139 14.94 -17.68 -35.56
CA LEU A 139 13.73 -18.27 -35.00
C LEU A 139 12.54 -18.04 -35.95
N ARG A 140 12.01 -19.12 -36.51
CA ARG A 140 10.80 -19.08 -37.34
C ARG A 140 9.59 -19.35 -36.44
N GLU A 141 8.43 -18.79 -36.78
CA GLU A 141 7.18 -19.08 -36.04
C GLU A 141 6.87 -20.58 -36.00
N GLY A 142 7.23 -21.31 -37.07
CA GLY A 142 7.09 -22.77 -37.15
C GLY A 142 7.98 -23.54 -36.18
N ASP A 143 8.97 -22.91 -35.56
CA ASP A 143 9.86 -23.53 -34.58
C ASP A 143 9.29 -23.49 -33.16
N ILE A 144 8.16 -22.79 -32.94
CA ILE A 144 7.53 -22.60 -31.63
C ILE A 144 6.31 -23.52 -31.49
N HIS A 145 6.22 -24.21 -30.35
CA HIS A 145 5.00 -24.88 -29.91
C HIS A 145 4.35 -24.06 -28.81
N TRP A 146 3.08 -23.72 -28.99
CA TRP A 146 2.33 -22.85 -28.09
C TRP A 146 1.46 -23.68 -27.15
N VAL A 147 1.47 -23.29 -25.88
CA VAL A 147 0.56 -23.77 -24.84
C VAL A 147 -0.25 -22.57 -24.36
N LEU A 148 -1.57 -22.71 -24.28
CA LEU A 148 -2.45 -21.69 -23.71
C LEU A 148 -3.14 -22.28 -22.48
N THR A 149 -2.93 -21.69 -21.31
CA THR A 149 -3.51 -22.19 -20.06
C THR A 149 -4.94 -21.72 -19.89
N LEU A 150 -5.80 -22.60 -19.35
CA LEU A 150 -7.22 -22.36 -19.15
C LEU A 150 -7.68 -22.80 -17.75
N PRO A 151 -8.65 -22.09 -17.13
CA PRO A 151 -9.23 -22.53 -15.88
C PRO A 151 -9.95 -23.88 -16.03
N ALA A 152 -9.81 -24.78 -15.05
CA ALA A 152 -10.50 -26.08 -15.10
C ALA A 152 -12.02 -25.99 -14.93
N ILE A 153 -12.53 -24.90 -14.35
CA ILE A 153 -13.96 -24.64 -14.16
C ILE A 153 -14.69 -24.28 -15.48
N TRP A 154 -13.96 -24.00 -16.56
CA TRP A 154 -14.56 -23.61 -17.83
C TRP A 154 -15.17 -24.78 -18.59
N ASP A 155 -16.31 -24.51 -19.22
CA ASP A 155 -16.99 -25.43 -20.13
C ASP A 155 -16.28 -25.55 -21.49
N GLU A 156 -16.76 -26.46 -22.34
CA GLU A 156 -16.19 -26.69 -23.67
C GLU A 156 -16.37 -25.51 -24.63
N ALA A 157 -17.40 -24.68 -24.45
CA ALA A 157 -17.63 -23.51 -25.29
C ALA A 157 -16.53 -22.46 -25.05
N ALA A 158 -16.21 -22.16 -23.79
CA ALA A 158 -15.13 -21.26 -23.39
C ALA A 158 -13.76 -21.75 -23.88
N LYS A 159 -13.48 -23.06 -23.78
CA LYS A 159 -12.24 -23.67 -24.30
C LYS A 159 -12.12 -23.53 -25.82
N LYS A 160 -13.20 -23.83 -26.56
CA LYS A 160 -13.25 -23.66 -28.03
C LYS A 160 -13.06 -22.21 -28.44
N PHE A 161 -13.69 -21.28 -27.72
CA PHE A 161 -13.55 -19.84 -27.98
C PHE A 161 -12.11 -19.35 -27.79
N MET A 162 -11.41 -19.80 -26.73
CA MET A 162 -9.99 -19.44 -26.55
C MET A 162 -9.08 -20.04 -27.62
N ARG A 163 -9.33 -21.29 -28.04
CA ARG A 163 -8.60 -21.87 -29.19
C ARG A 163 -8.79 -21.00 -30.43
N LYS A 164 -10.03 -20.63 -30.74
CA LYS A 164 -10.34 -19.76 -31.88
C LYS A 164 -9.69 -18.38 -31.73
N SER A 165 -9.68 -17.80 -30.54
CA SER A 165 -9.01 -16.52 -30.25
C SER A 165 -7.50 -16.60 -30.54
N ALA A 166 -6.85 -17.70 -30.15
CA ALA A 166 -5.43 -17.92 -30.41
C ALA A 166 -5.14 -18.15 -31.90
N GLU A 167 -6.00 -18.88 -32.61
CA GLU A 167 -5.90 -19.05 -34.06
C GLU A 167 -6.06 -17.70 -34.80
N THR A 168 -7.03 -16.88 -34.40
CA THR A 168 -7.23 -15.52 -34.91
C THR A 168 -6.03 -14.60 -34.60
N ALA A 169 -5.32 -14.84 -33.49
CA ALA A 169 -4.07 -14.16 -33.15
C ALA A 169 -2.86 -14.61 -34.01
N GLY A 170 -3.06 -15.58 -34.91
CA GLY A 170 -2.05 -16.13 -35.80
C GLY A 170 -1.24 -17.26 -35.19
N ILE A 171 -1.71 -17.92 -34.13
CA ILE A 171 -1.09 -19.16 -33.62
C ILE A 171 -1.67 -20.35 -34.41
N PRO A 172 -0.87 -21.13 -35.15
CA PRO A 172 -1.39 -22.27 -35.91
C PRO A 172 -2.00 -23.33 -34.98
N GLY A 173 -3.21 -23.79 -35.27
CA GLY A 173 -3.89 -24.81 -34.46
C GLY A 173 -3.10 -26.12 -34.31
N SER A 174 -2.32 -26.51 -35.34
CA SER A 174 -1.41 -27.66 -35.31
C SER A 174 -0.21 -27.50 -34.37
N ARG A 175 0.02 -26.29 -33.86
CA ARG A 175 1.08 -25.90 -32.92
C ARG A 175 0.53 -25.42 -31.58
N LEU A 176 -0.78 -25.55 -31.35
CA LEU A 176 -1.44 -25.05 -30.14
C LEU A 176 -2.02 -26.18 -29.27
N THR A 177 -1.51 -26.28 -28.06
CA THR A 177 -2.06 -27.12 -26.99
C THR A 177 -2.79 -26.25 -25.98
N LEU A 178 -4.00 -26.66 -25.58
CA LEU A 178 -4.67 -26.09 -24.42
C LEU A 178 -4.29 -26.94 -23.19
N ALA A 179 -3.95 -26.29 -22.09
CA ALA A 179 -3.60 -26.99 -20.84
C ALA A 179 -4.41 -26.41 -19.68
N LEU A 180 -4.84 -27.24 -18.74
CA LEU A 180 -5.57 -26.76 -17.58
C LEU A 180 -4.58 -26.14 -16.57
N GLU A 181 -4.90 -24.93 -16.09
CA GLU A 181 -4.14 -24.21 -15.06
C GLU A 181 -3.79 -25.10 -13.84
N PRO A 182 -4.73 -25.87 -13.24
CA PRO A 182 -4.39 -26.76 -12.12
C PRO A 182 -3.51 -27.94 -12.53
N GLU A 183 -3.62 -28.49 -13.75
CA GLU A 183 -2.73 -29.58 -14.19
C GLU A 183 -1.30 -29.06 -14.37
N CYS A 184 -1.14 -27.88 -14.96
CA CYS A 184 0.15 -27.22 -15.10
C CYS A 184 0.79 -26.93 -13.73
N ALA A 185 0.02 -26.41 -12.78
CA ALA A 185 0.49 -26.13 -11.43
C ALA A 185 0.86 -27.43 -10.67
N ALA A 186 0.06 -28.49 -10.81
CA ALA A 186 0.38 -29.80 -10.24
C ALA A 186 1.69 -30.38 -10.80
N LEU A 187 1.88 -30.34 -12.11
CA LEU A 187 3.12 -30.80 -12.76
C LEU A 187 4.33 -29.98 -12.29
N TYR A 188 4.19 -28.66 -12.17
CA TYR A 188 5.26 -27.81 -11.65
C TYR A 188 5.63 -28.17 -10.21
N CYS A 189 4.63 -28.39 -9.34
CA CYS A 189 4.87 -28.84 -7.96
C CYS A 189 5.53 -30.22 -7.89
N GLN A 190 5.22 -31.13 -8.83
CA GLN A 190 5.83 -32.46 -8.90
C GLN A 190 7.28 -32.43 -9.36
N LEU A 191 7.64 -31.51 -10.25
CA LEU A 191 8.98 -31.43 -10.83
C LEU A 191 10.05 -31.00 -9.82
N GLY A 192 9.66 -30.33 -8.72
CA GLY A 192 10.47 -30.08 -7.52
C GLY A 192 11.84 -29.43 -7.76
N ASP A 193 12.06 -28.22 -7.28
CA ASP A 193 13.45 -27.73 -7.16
C ASP A 193 14.15 -28.54 -6.07
N SER A 194 15.32 -29.11 -6.36
CA SER A 194 16.24 -29.73 -5.39
C SER A 194 16.51 -28.84 -4.16
N LYS A 195 16.24 -27.53 -4.26
CA LYS A 195 16.32 -26.55 -3.17
C LYS A 195 15.08 -26.45 -2.26
N SER A 196 13.94 -27.02 -2.67
CA SER A 196 12.66 -26.88 -1.96
C SER A 196 12.41 -27.94 -0.88
N GLY A 197 13.28 -28.94 -0.75
CA GLY A 197 13.14 -30.03 0.24
C GLY A 197 11.95 -30.96 0.00
N LEU A 198 11.20 -30.78 -1.09
CA LEU A 198 10.06 -31.62 -1.44
C LEU A 198 10.54 -32.90 -2.12
N THR A 199 10.10 -34.04 -1.61
CA THR A 199 10.33 -35.34 -2.26
C THR A 199 9.42 -35.45 -3.50
N PRO A 200 9.94 -35.93 -4.65
CA PRO A 200 9.11 -36.20 -5.82
C PRO A 200 7.94 -37.12 -5.48
N MET A 201 6.74 -36.78 -5.94
CA MET A 201 5.54 -37.59 -5.69
C MET A 201 5.66 -38.98 -6.33
N LYS A 202 5.30 -40.04 -5.59
CA LYS A 202 5.28 -41.40 -6.12
C LYS A 202 4.09 -41.60 -7.07
N PRO A 203 4.22 -42.44 -8.12
CA PRO A 203 3.09 -42.84 -8.96
C PRO A 203 1.91 -43.34 -8.11
N GLY A 204 0.71 -42.85 -8.38
CA GLY A 204 -0.51 -43.18 -7.61
C GLY A 204 -0.79 -42.29 -6.38
N ALA A 205 0.10 -41.35 -6.05
CA ALA A 205 -0.15 -40.38 -4.99
C ALA A 205 -1.38 -39.49 -5.30
N LYS A 206 -2.28 -39.36 -4.31
CA LYS A 206 -3.41 -38.43 -4.36
C LYS A 206 -3.04 -37.17 -3.59
N PHE A 207 -3.28 -36.01 -4.17
CA PHE A 207 -3.01 -34.72 -3.54
C PHE A 207 -4.10 -33.73 -3.92
N LEU A 208 -4.37 -32.78 -3.02
CA LEU A 208 -5.25 -31.66 -3.28
C LEU A 208 -4.39 -30.50 -3.76
N LEU A 209 -4.59 -30.08 -5.00
CA LEU A 209 -4.04 -28.81 -5.46
C LEU A 209 -5.03 -27.70 -5.12
N LEU A 210 -4.59 -26.76 -4.28
CA LEU A 210 -5.37 -25.59 -3.89
C LEU A 210 -4.88 -24.36 -4.65
N ASP A 211 -5.48 -24.08 -5.80
CA ASP A 211 -5.29 -22.80 -6.47
C ASP A 211 -6.06 -21.71 -5.70
N CYS A 212 -5.36 -20.99 -4.82
CA CYS A 212 -5.91 -19.94 -3.97
C CYS A 212 -6.19 -18.62 -4.70
N GLY A 213 -6.55 -18.67 -5.98
CA GLY A 213 -6.91 -17.51 -6.80
C GLY A 213 -7.54 -16.36 -6.00
N GLY A 214 -6.83 -15.24 -5.93
CA GLY A 214 -7.39 -13.91 -5.74
C GLY A 214 -8.12 -13.54 -4.44
N ARG A 215 -8.14 -14.35 -3.37
CA ARG A 215 -8.43 -13.81 -2.01
C ARG A 215 -7.16 -13.39 -1.27
N ALA A 216 -6.13 -13.04 -2.03
CA ALA A 216 -4.85 -12.61 -1.53
C ALA A 216 -4.95 -11.20 -0.96
N PHE A 217 -4.15 -10.96 0.08
CA PHE A 217 -3.79 -9.62 0.49
C PHE A 217 -3.34 -8.83 -0.75
N HIS A 218 -4.05 -7.75 -1.10
CA HIS A 218 -3.79 -7.03 -2.35
C HIS A 218 -2.79 -5.89 -2.17
N SER A 219 -3.04 -5.02 -1.19
CA SER A 219 -2.21 -3.85 -0.92
C SER A 219 -2.35 -3.40 0.52
N PHE A 220 -1.36 -2.64 0.99
CA PHE A 220 -1.33 -2.01 2.31
C PHE A 220 -1.18 -0.49 2.19
N GLY A 221 -1.53 0.23 3.26
CA GLY A 221 -1.38 1.68 3.35
C GLY A 221 -2.14 2.42 2.25
N TYR A 222 -1.55 3.50 1.74
CA TYR A 222 -2.17 4.38 0.75
C TYR A 222 -2.61 3.65 -0.54
N LYS A 223 -1.87 2.63 -0.97
CA LYS A 223 -2.25 1.81 -2.15
C LYS A 223 -3.55 1.02 -1.92
N ALA A 224 -3.84 0.62 -0.67
CA ALA A 224 -5.10 -0.04 -0.33
C ALA A 224 -6.27 0.95 -0.38
N GLU A 225 -6.05 2.14 0.19
CA GLU A 225 -7.04 3.23 0.17
C GLU A 225 -7.39 3.63 -1.27
N GLN A 226 -6.38 3.96 -2.09
CA GLN A 226 -6.59 4.33 -3.49
C GLN A 226 -7.34 3.25 -4.27
N HIS A 227 -6.93 1.99 -4.13
CA HIS A 227 -7.56 0.92 -4.88
C HIS A 227 -9.01 0.69 -4.45
N PHE A 228 -9.26 0.62 -3.15
CA PHE A 228 -10.61 0.45 -2.65
C PHE A 228 -11.53 1.63 -3.03
N ALA A 229 -10.96 2.83 -3.00
CA ALA A 229 -11.63 4.03 -3.42
C ALA A 229 -12.02 3.95 -4.92
N MET A 230 -11.12 3.51 -5.81
CA MET A 230 -11.41 3.28 -7.23
C MET A 230 -12.51 2.22 -7.43
N LEU A 231 -12.42 1.08 -6.73
CA LEU A 231 -13.42 0.01 -6.80
C LEU A 231 -14.81 0.46 -6.33
N SER A 232 -14.87 1.41 -5.40
CA SER A 232 -16.13 1.98 -4.92
C SER A 232 -16.83 2.83 -5.99
N HIS A 233 -16.09 3.42 -6.94
CA HIS A 233 -16.67 4.20 -8.05
C HIS A 233 -17.30 3.29 -9.12
N THR A 234 -16.72 2.10 -9.32
CA THR A 234 -17.20 1.12 -10.29
C THR A 234 -18.24 0.15 -9.70
N GLY A 235 -18.50 0.23 -8.40
CA GLY A 235 -19.38 -0.71 -7.67
C GLY A 235 -18.76 -2.09 -7.42
N GLU A 236 -17.50 -2.28 -7.81
CA GLU A 236 -16.76 -3.54 -7.67
C GLU A 236 -16.24 -3.78 -6.25
N ASN A 237 -16.32 -2.79 -5.35
CA ASN A 237 -15.88 -2.91 -3.96
C ASN A 237 -16.61 -4.03 -3.16
N ARG A 238 -17.73 -4.54 -3.67
CA ARG A 238 -18.51 -5.63 -3.07
C ARG A 238 -17.68 -6.90 -2.85
N ASP A 239 -16.73 -7.19 -3.73
CA ASP A 239 -15.87 -8.37 -3.63
C ASP A 239 -14.60 -8.14 -2.79
N TRP A 240 -14.37 -6.91 -2.30
CA TRP A 240 -13.11 -6.48 -1.70
C TRP A 240 -13.23 -6.09 -0.24
N TYR A 241 -12.41 -6.65 0.63
CA TYR A 241 -12.38 -6.23 2.03
C TYR A 241 -11.43 -5.05 2.22
N PHE A 242 -11.89 -3.99 2.87
CA PHE A 242 -11.04 -2.83 3.18
C PHE A 242 -11.11 -2.47 4.65
N PHE A 243 -9.99 -2.65 5.35
CA PHE A 243 -9.85 -2.31 6.75
C PHE A 243 -8.99 -1.07 6.88
N LYS A 244 -9.47 -0.09 7.64
CA LYS A 244 -8.71 1.06 8.10
C LYS A 244 -8.90 1.21 9.60
N MET A 245 -7.91 1.81 10.27
CA MET A 245 -7.99 2.10 11.71
C MET A 245 -8.24 0.85 12.59
N PHE A 246 -7.96 -0.35 12.08
CA PHE A 246 -8.23 -1.61 12.79
C PHE A 246 -7.35 -1.79 14.03
N LYS A 247 -6.23 -1.07 14.12
CA LYS A 247 -5.37 -1.02 15.33
C LYS A 247 -6.12 -0.50 16.57
N PHE A 248 -7.12 0.37 16.41
CA PHE A 248 -7.96 0.84 17.53
C PHE A 248 -8.80 -0.28 18.17
N LEU A 249 -9.04 -1.38 17.46
CA LEU A 249 -9.77 -2.53 18.00
C LEU A 249 -9.03 -3.18 19.17
N LEU A 250 -7.69 -3.06 19.20
CA LEU A 250 -6.86 -3.64 20.26
C LEU A 250 -7.06 -2.96 21.62
N ASN A 251 -7.66 -1.77 21.64
CA ASN A 251 -8.02 -1.06 22.86
C ASN A 251 -9.50 -1.28 23.27
N LYS A 252 -10.34 -1.82 22.37
CA LYS A 252 -11.80 -1.91 22.56
C LYS A 252 -12.26 -3.25 23.14
N TYR A 253 -11.49 -4.31 22.94
CA TYR A 253 -11.86 -5.67 23.32
C TYR A 253 -10.90 -6.22 24.38
N GLU A 254 -11.41 -6.40 25.59
CA GLU A 254 -10.65 -7.07 26.67
C GLU A 254 -10.34 -8.53 26.31
N ASP A 255 -11.27 -9.21 25.60
CA ASP A 255 -11.18 -10.63 25.24
C ASP A 255 -10.75 -10.89 23.79
N LEU A 256 -9.84 -10.07 23.25
CA LEU A 256 -9.37 -10.23 21.88
C LEU A 256 -8.63 -11.57 21.69
N ASN A 257 -9.06 -12.37 20.71
CA ASN A 257 -8.50 -13.69 20.44
C ASN A 257 -8.59 -14.07 18.95
N GLU A 258 -8.03 -15.23 18.56
CA GLU A 258 -7.96 -15.67 17.17
C GLU A 258 -9.32 -15.86 16.49
N LYS A 259 -10.41 -16.00 17.26
CA LYS A 259 -11.77 -16.12 16.77
C LYS A 259 -12.49 -14.77 16.67
N THR A 260 -11.88 -13.67 17.12
CA THR A 260 -12.53 -12.36 17.07
C THR A 260 -12.81 -11.95 15.63
N ILE A 261 -14.07 -11.59 15.38
CA ILE A 261 -14.56 -11.11 14.09
C ILE A 261 -14.66 -9.59 14.12
N ILE A 262 -14.17 -8.94 13.07
CA ILE A 262 -14.20 -7.50 12.89
C ILE A 262 -14.84 -7.17 11.55
N GLN A 263 -15.38 -5.96 11.44
CA GLN A 263 -16.02 -5.47 10.24
C GLN A 263 -15.07 -4.58 9.44
N ASP A 264 -15.08 -4.74 8.13
CA ASP A 264 -14.42 -3.85 7.20
C ASP A 264 -15.21 -2.54 7.05
N PHE A 265 -14.69 -1.62 6.24
CA PHE A 265 -15.30 -0.30 6.03
C PHE A 265 -16.74 -0.36 5.48
N THR A 266 -17.15 -1.47 4.87
CA THR A 266 -18.49 -1.69 4.32
C THR A 266 -19.39 -2.55 5.21
N GLY A 267 -18.89 -2.98 6.38
CA GLY A 267 -19.59 -3.85 7.31
C GLY A 267 -19.33 -5.35 7.10
N LYS A 268 -18.51 -5.74 6.13
CA LYS A 268 -18.22 -7.16 5.86
C LYS A 268 -17.32 -7.74 6.94
N GLN A 269 -17.62 -8.96 7.35
CA GLN A 269 -16.96 -9.61 8.49
C GLN A 269 -15.71 -10.38 8.07
N MET A 270 -14.63 -10.26 8.84
CA MET A 270 -13.42 -11.07 8.73
C MET A 270 -12.82 -11.33 10.11
N LEU A 271 -12.06 -12.42 10.26
CA LEU A 271 -11.26 -12.66 11.46
C LEU A 271 -10.21 -11.55 11.61
N ALA A 272 -10.16 -10.93 12.79
CA ALA A 272 -9.17 -9.92 13.13
C ALA A 272 -7.75 -10.44 12.89
N ILE A 273 -7.47 -11.69 13.28
CA ILE A 273 -6.14 -12.27 13.18
C ILE A 273 -5.64 -12.30 11.73
N LYS A 274 -6.53 -12.48 10.75
CA LYS A 274 -6.16 -12.44 9.31
C LYS A 274 -5.78 -11.04 8.86
N VAL A 275 -6.47 -10.01 9.37
CA VAL A 275 -6.19 -8.61 9.03
C VAL A 275 -4.84 -8.18 9.60
N PHE A 276 -4.58 -8.48 10.89
CA PHE A 276 -3.32 -8.14 11.54
C PHE A 276 -2.15 -8.94 10.97
N SER A 277 -2.27 -10.27 10.83
CA SER A 277 -1.18 -11.08 10.27
C SER A 277 -0.90 -10.74 8.81
N GLY A 278 -1.92 -10.36 8.02
CA GLY A 278 -1.74 -9.89 6.65
C GLY A 278 -0.92 -8.60 6.57
N GLY A 279 -1.22 -7.62 7.43
CA GLY A 279 -0.45 -6.38 7.50
C GLY A 279 1.00 -6.60 7.93
N ILE A 280 1.22 -7.42 8.97
CA ILE A 280 2.59 -7.75 9.44
C ILE A 280 3.37 -8.50 8.36
N LYS A 281 2.73 -9.47 7.70
CA LYS A 281 3.35 -10.24 6.62
C LYS A 281 3.75 -9.34 5.45
N PHE A 282 2.89 -8.38 5.07
CA PHE A 282 3.23 -7.40 4.04
C PHE A 282 4.47 -6.58 4.42
N MET A 283 4.53 -6.06 5.64
CA MET A 283 5.69 -5.28 6.10
C MET A 283 6.98 -6.11 6.07
N LYS A 284 6.90 -7.36 6.54
CA LYS A 284 8.01 -8.33 6.47
C LYS A 284 8.46 -8.54 5.02
N GLU A 285 7.56 -8.93 4.12
CA GLU A 285 7.88 -9.23 2.71
C GLU A 285 8.40 -7.99 1.97
N HIS A 286 7.89 -6.80 2.32
CA HIS A 286 8.36 -5.54 1.77
C HIS A 286 9.83 -5.27 2.14
N LEU A 287 10.21 -5.53 3.39
CA LEU A 287 11.61 -5.47 3.85
C LEU A 287 12.50 -6.42 3.04
N PHE A 288 12.14 -7.70 2.96
CA PHE A 288 12.91 -8.70 2.20
C PHE A 288 13.05 -8.32 0.73
N THR A 289 11.99 -7.80 0.11
CA THR A 289 12.04 -7.33 -1.27
C THR A 289 13.02 -6.17 -1.43
N HIS A 290 13.04 -5.22 -0.50
CA HIS A 290 13.96 -4.08 -0.52
C HIS A 290 15.44 -4.50 -0.37
N PHE A 291 15.72 -5.52 0.44
CA PHE A 291 17.08 -5.97 0.71
C PHE A 291 17.61 -7.06 -0.22
N LYS A 292 16.74 -7.69 -1.03
CA LYS A 292 17.11 -8.78 -1.96
C LYS A 292 18.23 -8.41 -2.92
N GLU A 293 18.35 -7.14 -3.30
CA GLU A 293 19.39 -6.65 -4.22
C GLU A 293 20.68 -6.23 -3.51
N ARG A 294 20.63 -5.96 -2.21
CA ARG A 294 21.75 -5.39 -1.43
C ARG A 294 22.44 -6.40 -0.53
N ILE A 295 21.73 -7.46 -0.11
CA ILE A 295 22.23 -8.50 0.78
C ILE A 295 21.91 -9.86 0.16
N SER A 296 22.95 -10.58 -0.27
CA SER A 296 22.81 -11.79 -1.09
C SER A 296 22.20 -12.99 -0.36
N ARG A 297 22.05 -12.94 0.98
CA ARG A 297 21.49 -14.01 1.83
C ARG A 297 20.87 -13.50 3.14
N LEU A 298 19.87 -12.62 3.07
CA LEU A 298 19.08 -12.30 4.26
C LEU A 298 18.03 -13.40 4.48
N ILE A 299 18.09 -14.11 5.61
CA ILE A 299 17.07 -15.10 6.03
C ILE A 299 16.32 -14.60 7.26
N ASP A 300 15.15 -15.18 7.54
CA ASP A 300 14.32 -14.77 8.69
C ASP A 300 15.10 -14.75 10.00
N THR A 301 15.97 -15.75 10.19
CA THR A 301 16.77 -15.89 11.40
C THR A 301 17.85 -14.81 11.59
N ASP A 302 18.14 -14.01 10.57
CA ASP A 302 19.11 -12.92 10.68
C ASP A 302 18.48 -11.64 11.26
N ILE A 303 17.15 -11.60 11.40
CA ILE A 303 16.41 -10.39 11.73
C ILE A 303 15.75 -10.54 13.10
N ARG A 304 16.03 -9.59 13.99
CA ARG A 304 15.20 -9.37 15.18
C ARG A 304 14.10 -8.36 14.84
N TRP A 305 12.86 -8.74 15.13
CA TRP A 305 11.67 -7.96 14.85
C TRP A 305 11.18 -7.29 16.13
N VAL A 306 11.14 -5.96 16.13
CA VAL A 306 10.54 -5.19 17.22
C VAL A 306 9.25 -4.56 16.71
N MET A 307 8.13 -4.91 17.34
CA MET A 307 6.83 -4.30 17.07
C MET A 307 6.46 -3.34 18.18
N THR A 308 6.20 -2.10 17.84
CA THR A 308 5.77 -1.10 18.81
C THR A 308 4.27 -1.16 19.05
N VAL A 309 3.87 -1.01 20.31
CA VAL A 309 2.46 -0.98 20.73
C VAL A 309 2.17 0.20 21.65
N PRO A 310 0.99 0.83 21.57
CA PRO A 310 0.58 1.88 22.49
C PRO A 310 0.60 1.39 23.95
N ALA A 311 1.02 2.25 24.87
CA ALA A 311 1.11 1.90 26.30
C ALA A 311 -0.24 1.74 27.01
N VAL A 312 -1.34 2.07 26.32
CA VAL A 312 -2.72 1.88 26.81
C VAL A 312 -3.26 0.46 26.58
N TRP A 313 -2.57 -0.38 25.80
CA TRP A 313 -3.07 -1.72 25.50
C TRP A 313 -2.94 -2.70 26.66
N HIS A 314 -4.00 -3.47 26.90
CA HIS A 314 -4.01 -4.62 27.80
C HIS A 314 -3.11 -5.75 27.30
N SER A 315 -2.72 -6.64 28.21
CA SER A 315 -1.87 -7.81 27.91
C SER A 315 -2.45 -8.72 26.82
N THR A 316 -3.79 -8.79 26.71
CA THR A 316 -4.49 -9.55 25.66
C THR A 316 -4.22 -9.01 24.26
N GLY A 317 -4.21 -7.69 24.07
CA GLY A 317 -3.82 -7.04 22.82
C GLY A 317 -2.38 -7.36 22.42
N GLN A 318 -1.45 -7.35 23.38
CA GLN A 318 -0.05 -7.70 23.14
C GLN A 318 0.11 -9.17 22.73
N GLN A 319 -0.57 -10.10 23.42
CA GLN A 319 -0.56 -11.52 23.05
C GLN A 319 -1.16 -11.75 21.66
N PHE A 320 -2.23 -11.04 21.31
CA PHE A 320 -2.84 -11.13 19.99
C PHE A 320 -1.90 -10.67 18.87
N VAL A 321 -1.13 -9.61 19.11
CA VAL A 321 -0.10 -9.15 18.16
C VAL A 321 1.03 -10.16 18.02
N ARG A 322 1.50 -10.79 19.11
CA ARG A 322 2.48 -11.89 19.03
C ARG A 322 1.99 -13.03 18.14
N LYS A 323 0.75 -13.49 18.35
CA LYS A 323 0.12 -14.51 17.50
C LYS A 323 -0.05 -14.07 16.05
N SER A 324 -0.33 -12.79 15.82
CA SER A 324 -0.44 -12.23 14.46
C SER A 324 0.91 -12.25 13.74
N ALA A 325 2.00 -11.93 14.46
CA ALA A 325 3.36 -11.98 13.94
C ALA A 325 3.82 -13.43 13.65
N GLU A 326 3.49 -14.37 14.52
CA GLU A 326 3.71 -15.80 14.30
C GLU A 326 3.00 -16.28 13.02
N LYS A 327 1.71 -15.94 12.83
CA LYS A 327 0.97 -16.25 11.59
C LYS A 327 1.51 -15.53 10.35
N ALA A 328 2.23 -14.43 10.53
CA ALA A 328 2.95 -13.74 9.46
C ALA A 328 4.30 -14.41 9.12
N GLY A 329 4.67 -15.47 9.85
CA GLY A 329 5.91 -16.21 9.67
C GLY A 329 7.10 -15.58 10.37
N ILE A 330 6.90 -14.73 11.38
CA ILE A 330 8.01 -14.23 12.21
C ILE A 330 8.22 -15.22 13.37
N PRO A 331 9.43 -15.77 13.56
CA PRO A 331 9.74 -16.68 14.67
C PRO A 331 9.52 -16.01 16.03
N THR A 332 8.94 -16.75 16.99
CA THR A 332 8.58 -16.21 18.31
C THR A 332 9.79 -15.75 19.11
N ASP A 333 10.92 -16.45 19.00
CA ASP A 333 12.20 -16.12 19.63
C ASP A 333 12.89 -14.90 19.03
N GLN A 334 12.41 -14.42 17.88
CA GLN A 334 12.92 -13.24 17.19
C GLN A 334 11.99 -12.04 17.26
N PHE A 335 10.84 -12.17 17.92
CA PHE A 335 9.82 -11.15 17.98
C PHE A 335 9.70 -10.55 19.38
N THR A 336 9.93 -9.25 19.48
CA THR A 336 9.76 -8.49 20.71
C THR A 336 8.73 -7.39 20.54
N ILE A 337 7.95 -7.16 21.60
CA ILE A 337 7.07 -5.99 21.70
C ILE A 337 7.78 -4.91 22.49
N ALA A 338 7.78 -3.69 21.97
CA ALA A 338 8.23 -2.49 22.66
C ALA A 338 7.05 -1.54 22.87
N LEU A 339 7.02 -0.79 23.97
CA LEU A 339 6.01 0.25 24.15
C LEU A 339 6.39 1.48 23.34
N GLU A 340 5.42 2.06 22.64
CA GLU A 340 5.60 3.30 21.87
C GLU A 340 6.21 4.44 22.68
N PRO A 341 5.72 4.80 23.89
CA PRO A 341 6.32 5.88 24.66
C PRO A 341 7.72 5.55 25.18
N GLU A 342 8.03 4.30 25.52
CA GLU A 342 9.38 3.90 25.94
C GLU A 342 10.36 3.99 24.77
N SER A 343 9.94 3.54 23.59
CA SER A 343 10.71 3.63 22.35
C SER A 343 11.00 5.10 22.01
N ALA A 344 9.97 5.94 21.95
CA ALA A 344 10.13 7.35 21.64
C ALA A 344 11.02 8.10 22.66
N ALA A 345 10.84 7.82 23.95
CA ALA A 345 11.68 8.41 24.99
C ALA A 345 13.15 7.99 24.88
N LEU A 346 13.44 6.72 24.56
CA LEU A 346 14.82 6.25 24.37
C LEU A 346 15.51 6.98 23.21
N TYR A 347 14.82 7.15 22.08
CA TYR A 347 15.36 7.92 20.95
C TYR A 347 15.63 9.39 21.35
N CYS A 348 14.71 10.01 22.08
CA CYS A 348 14.90 11.36 22.61
C CYS A 348 16.12 11.47 23.54
N LEU A 349 16.35 10.49 24.42
CA LEU A 349 17.53 10.50 25.29
C LEU A 349 18.84 10.40 24.50
N LEU A 350 18.89 9.59 23.44
CA LEU A 350 20.05 9.48 22.56
C LEU A 350 20.32 10.78 21.78
N GLU A 351 19.27 11.45 21.30
CA GLU A 351 19.39 12.76 20.65
C GLU A 351 19.84 13.84 21.65
N LEU A 352 19.35 13.77 22.89
CA LEU A 352 19.73 14.69 23.95
C LEU A 352 21.23 14.60 24.27
N GLN A 353 21.80 13.38 24.32
CA GLN A 353 23.25 13.16 24.49
C GLN A 353 24.10 13.82 23.38
N ARG A 354 23.51 14.08 22.21
CA ARG A 354 24.16 14.71 21.05
C ARG A 354 23.84 16.21 20.92
N SER A 355 23.08 16.76 21.86
CA SER A 355 22.60 18.14 21.83
C SER A 355 23.32 19.03 22.85
N GLU A 356 23.14 20.34 22.74
CA GLU A 356 23.65 21.32 23.71
C GLU A 356 22.78 21.43 24.98
N LEU A 357 21.66 20.73 25.00
CA LEU A 357 20.69 20.74 26.09
C LEU A 357 21.23 19.91 27.29
N SER A 358 20.83 20.28 28.51
CA SER A 358 21.27 19.54 29.70
C SER A 358 20.79 18.09 29.67
N PRO A 359 21.66 17.10 29.96
CA PRO A 359 21.30 15.70 29.93
C PRO A 359 20.32 15.35 31.06
N VAL A 360 19.43 14.39 30.80
CA VAL A 360 18.54 13.83 31.82
C VAL A 360 19.35 12.93 32.75
N GLN A 361 19.27 13.17 34.05
CA GLN A 361 19.94 12.35 35.06
C GLN A 361 19.07 11.14 35.45
N PRO A 362 19.66 10.00 35.86
CA PRO A 362 18.87 8.92 36.45
C PRO A 362 18.01 9.39 37.63
N GLY A 363 16.77 8.89 37.70
CA GLY A 363 15.75 9.33 38.65
C GLY A 363 15.03 10.62 38.25
N GLN A 364 15.51 11.37 37.26
CA GLN A 364 14.83 12.55 36.76
C GLN A 364 13.59 12.15 35.96
N LYS A 365 12.50 12.87 36.25
CA LYS A 365 11.21 12.72 35.56
C LYS A 365 11.08 13.74 34.44
N PHE A 366 10.49 13.31 33.33
CA PHE A 366 10.19 14.16 32.18
C PHE A 366 8.84 13.78 31.59
N LEU A 367 8.22 14.74 30.90
CA LEU A 367 6.94 14.52 30.22
C LEU A 367 7.19 14.27 28.74
N LEU A 368 6.90 13.06 28.28
CA LEU A 368 6.84 12.73 26.86
C LEU A 368 5.45 13.10 26.34
N VAL A 369 5.42 13.91 25.29
CA VAL A 369 4.20 14.31 24.59
C VAL A 369 4.26 13.78 23.16
N ASP A 370 3.50 12.72 22.89
CA ASP A 370 3.32 12.18 21.55
C ASP A 370 2.21 12.95 20.85
N CYS A 371 2.62 13.93 20.06
CA CYS A 371 1.79 14.76 19.21
C CYS A 371 1.49 14.02 17.90
N GLY A 372 0.63 13.01 17.95
CA GLY A 372 0.18 12.29 16.77
C GLY A 372 -0.73 13.13 15.85
N TYR A 373 -1.02 12.60 14.65
CA TYR A 373 -1.91 13.27 13.71
C TYR A 373 -3.36 13.37 14.22
N ARG A 374 -3.85 12.37 14.96
CA ARG A 374 -5.23 12.32 15.47
C ARG A 374 -5.32 12.63 16.95
N THR A 375 -4.45 12.03 17.73
CA THR A 375 -4.45 12.08 19.19
C THR A 375 -3.14 12.67 19.68
N VAL A 376 -3.20 13.31 20.86
CA VAL A 376 -2.00 13.70 21.60
C VAL A 376 -2.00 12.94 22.91
N GLU A 377 -0.90 12.26 23.20
CA GLU A 377 -0.71 11.42 24.39
C GLU A 377 0.40 12.00 25.28
N PHE A 378 0.18 11.95 26.59
CA PHE A 378 1.03 12.53 27.62
C PHE A 378 1.44 11.42 28.58
N THR A 379 2.72 11.12 28.61
CA THR A 379 3.27 10.05 29.44
C THR A 379 4.41 10.59 30.31
N ILE A 380 4.28 10.42 31.62
CA ILE A 380 5.33 10.76 32.58
C ILE A 380 6.31 9.60 32.63
N MET A 381 7.56 9.91 32.29
CA MET A 381 8.66 8.96 32.20
C MET A 381 9.72 9.32 33.24
N GLU A 382 10.44 8.31 33.73
CA GLU A 382 11.60 8.47 34.59
C GLU A 382 12.80 7.77 33.93
N ALA A 383 13.93 8.47 33.87
CA ALA A 383 15.18 7.90 33.38
C ALA A 383 15.80 6.99 34.43
N ARG A 384 16.36 5.85 34.01
CA ARG A 384 17.01 4.87 34.88
C ARG A 384 18.53 4.89 34.74
N ASN A 385 19.21 4.24 35.67
CA ASN A 385 20.69 4.15 35.73
C ASN A 385 21.30 3.37 34.55
N ASP A 386 20.51 2.54 33.87
CA ASP A 386 20.93 1.64 32.79
C ASP A 386 20.64 2.21 31.39
N ASN A 387 20.44 3.53 31.28
CA ASN A 387 20.00 4.21 30.05
C ASN A 387 18.63 3.75 29.53
N THR A 388 17.82 3.09 30.36
CA THR A 388 16.42 2.79 30.05
C THR A 388 15.49 3.83 30.65
N VAL A 389 14.20 3.70 30.34
CA VAL A 389 13.14 4.58 30.83
C VAL A 389 12.01 3.74 31.41
N MET A 390 11.26 4.33 32.33
CA MET A 390 10.05 3.70 32.85
C MET A 390 8.88 4.67 32.89
N LYS A 391 7.70 4.15 32.55
CA LYS A 391 6.43 4.85 32.72
C LYS A 391 6.05 4.90 34.20
N ILE A 392 5.78 6.08 34.72
CA ILE A 392 5.42 6.30 36.13
C ILE A 392 3.90 6.27 36.37
N GLN A 393 3.12 6.71 35.38
CA GLN A 393 1.66 6.79 35.49
C GLN A 393 0.98 6.37 34.19
N ALA A 394 -0.31 6.04 34.28
CA ALA A 394 -1.16 5.85 33.10
C ALA A 394 -1.08 7.07 32.16
N THR A 395 -0.95 6.78 30.87
CA THR A 395 -0.95 7.78 29.80
C THR A 395 -2.31 8.48 29.77
N SER A 396 -2.28 9.81 29.68
CA SER A 396 -3.47 10.64 29.45
C SER A 396 -3.42 11.22 28.04
N GLY A 397 -4.54 11.73 27.51
CA GLY A 397 -4.54 12.27 26.15
C GLY A 397 -5.90 12.73 25.68
N GLY A 398 -5.91 13.29 24.47
CA GLY A 398 -7.11 13.81 23.83
C GLY A 398 -7.00 13.92 22.31
N PRO A 399 -8.12 14.12 21.60
CA PRO A 399 -8.14 14.34 20.17
C PRO A 399 -7.73 15.78 19.87
N TRP A 400 -6.43 16.08 19.93
CA TRP A 400 -5.88 17.43 19.70
C TRP A 400 -4.77 17.44 18.65
N GLY A 401 -4.67 16.36 17.87
CA GLY A 401 -3.61 16.18 16.88
C GLY A 401 -3.75 17.11 15.67
N GLY A 402 -2.82 16.96 14.73
CA GLY A 402 -2.74 17.77 13.51
C GLY A 402 -3.99 17.77 12.63
N ILE A 403 -4.88 16.77 12.75
CA ILE A 403 -6.17 16.71 12.05
C ILE A 403 -7.05 17.94 12.35
N HIS A 404 -6.97 18.51 13.54
CA HIS A 404 -7.77 19.69 13.88
C HIS A 404 -7.25 20.99 13.26
N VAL A 405 -6.01 20.98 12.78
CA VAL A 405 -5.49 22.05 11.91
C VAL A 405 -6.08 21.91 10.51
N ASP A 406 -6.28 20.66 10.05
CA ASP A 406 -6.95 20.39 8.77
C ASP A 406 -8.44 20.75 8.84
N ASP A 407 -9.12 20.46 9.95
CA ASP A 407 -10.51 20.87 10.18
C ASP A 407 -10.67 22.40 10.04
N ALA A 408 -9.80 23.18 10.70
CA ALA A 408 -9.81 24.64 10.60
C ALA A 408 -9.53 25.15 9.17
N PHE A 409 -8.68 24.43 8.42
CA PHE A 409 -8.46 24.74 7.00
C PHE A 409 -9.68 24.42 6.12
N GLN A 410 -10.40 23.33 6.40
CA GLN A 410 -11.66 23.04 5.70
C GLN A 410 -12.73 24.10 5.98
N GLU A 411 -12.83 24.59 7.22
CA GLU A 411 -13.68 25.72 7.58
C GLU A 411 -13.29 26.98 6.78
N TYR A 412 -11.99 27.28 6.68
CA TYR A 412 -11.49 28.39 5.85
C TYR A 412 -11.82 28.22 4.36
N LEU A 413 -11.73 27.01 3.80
CA LEU A 413 -12.14 26.77 2.41
C LEU A 413 -13.63 27.04 2.19
N LEU A 414 -14.49 26.77 3.18
CA LEU A 414 -15.93 27.06 3.12
C LEU A 414 -16.25 28.56 3.18
N GLU A 415 -15.34 29.39 3.71
CA GLU A 415 -15.46 30.85 3.65
C GLU A 415 -15.16 31.40 2.24
N ILE A 416 -14.30 30.69 1.48
CA ILE A 416 -13.89 31.09 0.12
C ILE A 416 -14.83 30.50 -0.93
N PHE A 417 -15.22 29.24 -0.77
CA PHE A 417 -15.94 28.45 -1.77
C PHE A 417 -17.28 27.97 -1.24
N SER A 418 -18.28 27.92 -2.13
CA SER A 418 -19.56 27.31 -1.77
C SER A 418 -19.42 25.82 -1.44
N TYR A 419 -20.20 25.34 -0.46
CA TYR A 419 -20.28 23.92 -0.12
C TYR A 419 -20.52 23.03 -1.36
N LYS A 420 -21.41 23.46 -2.28
CA LYS A 420 -21.71 22.72 -3.51
C LYS A 420 -20.49 22.52 -4.40
N LEU A 421 -19.63 23.53 -4.49
CA LEU A 421 -18.40 23.45 -5.27
C LEU A 421 -17.39 22.50 -4.61
N LEU A 422 -17.15 22.64 -3.31
CA LEU A 422 -16.24 21.75 -2.58
C LEU A 422 -16.72 20.29 -2.60
N ALA A 423 -18.02 20.05 -2.46
CA ALA A 423 -18.62 18.71 -2.57
C ALA A 423 -18.54 18.12 -3.99
N SER A 424 -18.32 18.93 -5.02
CA SER A 424 -18.16 18.49 -6.41
C SER A 424 -16.72 18.21 -6.82
N LEU A 425 -15.75 18.48 -5.92
CA LEU A 425 -14.34 18.28 -6.22
C LEU A 425 -14.03 16.82 -6.53
N SER A 426 -13.19 16.63 -7.56
CA SER A 426 -12.65 15.30 -7.84
C SER A 426 -11.71 14.87 -6.72
N ARG A 427 -11.42 13.57 -6.61
CA ARG A 427 -10.43 13.08 -5.64
C ARG A 427 -9.03 13.62 -5.88
N ASN A 428 -8.66 13.87 -7.14
CA ASN A 428 -7.38 14.47 -7.45
C ASN A 428 -7.34 15.92 -6.95
N ASP A 429 -8.44 16.67 -7.09
CA ASP A 429 -8.52 18.04 -6.55
C ASP A 429 -8.40 18.03 -5.01
N ILE A 430 -9.07 17.09 -4.34
CA ILE A 430 -8.99 16.94 -2.87
C ILE A 430 -7.56 16.57 -2.46
N SER A 431 -6.95 15.59 -3.13
CA SER A 431 -5.57 15.16 -2.86
C SER A 431 -4.56 16.29 -3.09
N ASP A 432 -4.74 17.08 -4.15
CA ASP A 432 -3.90 18.25 -4.44
C ASP A 432 -4.03 19.29 -3.34
N LEU A 433 -5.25 19.58 -2.86
CA LEU A 433 -5.46 20.48 -1.72
C LEU A 433 -4.77 19.98 -0.46
N GLU A 434 -4.96 18.70 -0.11
CA GLU A 434 -4.36 18.09 1.08
C GLU A 434 -2.83 18.11 1.03
N ILE A 435 -2.22 17.78 -0.11
CA ILE A 435 -0.76 17.82 -0.30
C ILE A 435 -0.24 19.24 -0.16
N ASN A 436 -0.85 20.19 -0.88
CA ASN A 436 -0.41 21.59 -0.85
C ASN A 436 -0.57 22.21 0.54
N PHE A 437 -1.65 21.89 1.25
CA PHE A 437 -1.86 22.35 2.62
C PHE A 437 -0.89 21.69 3.61
N ASN A 438 -0.62 20.39 3.49
CA ASN A 438 0.34 19.70 4.35
C ASN A 438 1.75 20.29 4.25
N ILE A 439 2.19 20.72 3.06
CA ILE A 439 3.45 21.45 2.87
C ILE A 439 3.43 22.77 3.65
N LEU A 440 2.34 23.55 3.55
CA LEU A 440 2.19 24.79 4.29
C LEU A 440 2.18 24.55 5.81
N LYS A 441 1.43 23.55 6.29
CA LYS A 441 1.35 23.17 7.71
C LYS A 441 2.72 22.86 8.33
N LYS A 442 3.65 22.30 7.55
CA LYS A 442 5.03 21.98 7.99
C LYS A 442 5.99 23.16 7.86
N THR A 443 5.80 24.01 6.84
CA THR A 443 6.73 25.12 6.52
C THR A 443 6.35 26.46 7.15
N VAL A 444 5.12 26.61 7.63
CA VAL A 444 4.64 27.85 8.22
C VAL A 444 5.39 28.19 9.51
N ASP A 445 5.76 29.46 9.62
CA ASP A 445 6.44 30.09 10.74
C ASP A 445 5.64 31.30 11.25
N THR A 446 6.12 31.89 12.35
CA THR A 446 5.51 33.07 12.99
C THR A 446 5.88 34.40 12.33
N ILE A 447 6.61 34.37 11.21
CA ILE A 447 7.03 35.58 10.50
C ILE A 447 5.84 36.17 9.74
N ASP A 448 5.64 37.49 9.83
CA ASP A 448 4.58 38.19 9.12
C ASP A 448 4.89 38.20 7.61
N LYS A 449 4.23 37.30 6.86
CA LYS A 449 4.40 37.17 5.41
C LYS A 449 3.20 36.47 4.78
N ILE A 450 3.09 36.60 3.47
CA ILE A 450 2.04 35.95 2.68
C ILE A 450 2.57 34.63 2.13
N TYR A 451 1.85 33.55 2.44
CA TYR A 451 2.07 32.23 1.88
C TYR A 451 1.23 32.04 0.61
N LYS A 452 1.73 31.21 -0.32
CA LYS A 452 1.06 30.93 -1.59
C LYS A 452 0.79 29.44 -1.73
N MET A 453 -0.46 29.06 -1.92
CA MET A 453 -0.90 27.69 -2.10
C MET A 453 -1.38 27.46 -3.53
N CYS A 454 -0.95 26.36 -4.16
CA CYS A 454 -1.56 25.95 -5.42
C CYS A 454 -2.99 25.46 -5.17
N LEU A 455 -3.93 25.93 -6.00
CA LEU A 455 -5.29 25.41 -6.02
C LEU A 455 -5.47 24.46 -7.20
N PRO A 456 -6.32 23.42 -7.06
CA PRO A 456 -6.81 22.62 -8.16
C PRO A 456 -7.45 23.50 -9.23
N PHE A 457 -7.34 23.10 -10.50
CA PHE A 457 -7.84 23.89 -11.63
C PHE A 457 -9.33 24.22 -11.48
N SER A 458 -10.12 23.26 -10.98
CA SER A 458 -11.56 23.40 -10.70
C SER A 458 -11.90 24.54 -9.73
N LEU A 459 -10.98 24.92 -8.85
CA LEU A 459 -11.18 26.00 -7.87
C LEU A 459 -10.64 27.35 -8.33
N ARG A 460 -9.67 27.40 -9.26
CA ARG A 460 -8.97 28.65 -9.61
C ARG A 460 -9.89 29.76 -10.12
N HIS A 461 -10.93 29.39 -10.89
CA HIS A 461 -11.89 30.34 -11.46
C HIS A 461 -12.98 30.78 -10.46
N ALA A 462 -13.10 30.08 -9.32
CA ALA A 462 -14.08 30.39 -8.29
C ALA A 462 -13.51 31.27 -7.17
N VAL A 463 -12.21 31.58 -7.19
CA VAL A 463 -11.57 32.48 -6.23
C VAL A 463 -11.59 33.91 -6.74
N LYS A 464 -11.86 34.87 -5.85
CA LYS A 464 -11.81 36.29 -6.18
C LYS A 464 -10.38 36.71 -6.57
N PRO A 465 -10.17 37.50 -7.66
CA PRO A 465 -8.84 37.82 -8.17
C PRO A 465 -7.88 38.42 -7.12
N GLU A 466 -8.39 39.22 -6.19
CA GLU A 466 -7.63 39.85 -5.12
C GLU A 466 -7.02 38.86 -4.12
N MET A 467 -7.55 37.64 -4.02
CA MET A 467 -7.02 36.57 -3.17
C MET A 467 -5.91 35.77 -3.87
N LEU A 468 -5.66 36.02 -5.16
CA LEU A 468 -4.66 35.30 -5.94
C LEU A 468 -3.37 36.10 -6.11
N SER A 469 -2.25 35.40 -6.21
CA SER A 469 -0.96 35.93 -6.68
C SER A 469 -0.31 34.90 -7.58
N SER A 470 -0.09 35.25 -8.85
CA SER A 470 0.45 34.33 -9.86
C SER A 470 -0.37 33.02 -9.95
N GLY A 471 -1.70 33.11 -9.87
CA GLY A 471 -2.61 31.96 -9.94
C GLY A 471 -2.63 31.06 -8.69
N ARG A 472 -2.00 31.46 -7.60
CA ARG A 472 -1.99 30.75 -6.31
C ARG A 472 -2.77 31.51 -5.25
N LEU A 473 -3.43 30.78 -4.34
CA LEU A 473 -4.14 31.37 -3.20
C LEU A 473 -3.15 32.01 -2.25
N LYS A 474 -3.32 33.31 -1.97
CA LYS A 474 -2.59 34.02 -0.92
C LYS A 474 -3.24 33.73 0.41
N ILE A 475 -2.45 33.31 1.39
CA ILE A 475 -2.90 33.13 2.77
C ILE A 475 -1.92 33.87 3.68
N ASP A 476 -2.45 34.78 4.51
CA ASP A 476 -1.66 35.53 5.48
C ASP A 476 -1.14 34.59 6.59
N SER A 477 0.07 34.81 7.09
CA SER A 477 0.62 33.98 8.16
C SER A 477 -0.23 34.02 9.44
N LYS A 478 -0.93 35.13 9.73
CA LYS A 478 -1.85 35.23 10.87
C LYS A 478 -3.04 34.30 10.71
N VAL A 479 -3.57 34.16 9.49
CA VAL A 479 -4.66 33.22 9.20
C VAL A 479 -4.17 31.78 9.32
N LEU A 480 -3.03 31.44 8.70
CA LEU A 480 -2.49 30.08 8.77
C LEU A 480 -2.14 29.67 10.21
N THR A 481 -1.55 30.56 10.99
CA THR A 481 -1.16 30.27 12.39
C THR A 481 -2.36 30.17 13.32
N ALA A 482 -3.47 30.84 13.01
CA ALA A 482 -4.73 30.74 13.76
C ALA A 482 -5.36 29.35 13.68
N PHE A 483 -5.14 28.60 12.58
CA PHE A 483 -5.63 27.21 12.44
C PHE A 483 -5.09 26.30 13.56
N PHE A 484 -3.95 26.66 14.16
CA PHE A 484 -3.32 25.89 15.22
C PHE A 484 -3.76 26.30 16.63
N ASP A 485 -4.44 27.43 16.80
CA ASP A 485 -4.71 28.00 18.14
C ASP A 485 -5.53 27.06 19.02
N LYS A 486 -6.62 26.52 18.46
CA LYS A 486 -7.53 25.63 19.20
C LYS A 486 -6.84 24.32 19.64
N PRO A 487 -6.19 23.54 18.76
CA PRO A 487 -5.49 22.33 19.20
C PRO A 487 -4.33 22.64 20.15
N ILE A 488 -3.51 23.66 19.88
CA ILE A 488 -2.36 24.00 20.73
C ILE A 488 -2.82 24.47 22.12
N LYS A 489 -3.87 25.28 22.22
CA LYS A 489 -4.42 25.70 23.51
C LYS A 489 -4.85 24.50 24.36
N ARG A 490 -5.46 23.49 23.74
CA ARG A 490 -5.85 22.25 24.45
C ARG A 490 -4.62 21.48 24.94
N ILE A 491 -3.59 21.36 24.09
CA ILE A 491 -2.32 20.71 24.45
C ILE A 491 -1.66 21.45 25.61
N CYS A 492 -1.49 22.77 25.53
CA CYS A 492 -0.87 23.57 26.59
C CYS A 492 -1.64 23.48 27.91
N ASN A 493 -2.97 23.58 27.88
CA ASN A 493 -3.79 23.41 29.09
C ASN A 493 -3.54 22.04 29.73
N HIS A 494 -3.51 20.97 28.93
CA HIS A 494 -3.29 19.62 29.45
C HIS A 494 -1.86 19.40 29.97
N ILE A 495 -0.85 20.00 29.35
CA ILE A 495 0.53 20.01 29.88
C ILE A 495 0.53 20.67 31.27
N GLN A 496 -0.10 21.84 31.40
CA GLN A 496 -0.19 22.57 32.66
C GLN A 496 -0.88 21.71 33.75
N ASP A 497 -2.01 21.09 33.43
CA ASP A 497 -2.76 20.23 34.34
C ASP A 497 -1.95 18.98 34.76
N THR A 498 -1.22 18.38 33.81
CA THR A 498 -0.37 17.20 34.07
C THR A 498 0.80 17.55 34.99
N LEU A 499 1.48 18.68 34.75
CA LEU A 499 2.59 19.14 35.60
C LEU A 499 2.11 19.49 37.02
N PHE A 500 0.93 20.11 37.15
CA PHE A 500 0.36 20.48 38.44
C PHE A 500 -0.10 19.27 39.26
N SER A 501 -0.86 18.35 38.65
CA SER A 501 -1.51 17.23 39.34
C SER A 501 -0.53 16.23 39.98
N VAL A 502 0.66 16.06 39.41
CA VAL A 502 1.63 15.05 39.86
C VAL A 502 2.70 15.63 40.80
N ARG A 503 2.56 16.90 41.22
CA ARG A 503 3.57 17.62 42.03
C ARG A 503 4.97 17.50 41.42
N LEU A 504 5.04 17.52 40.09
CA LEU A 504 6.26 17.45 39.32
C LEU A 504 6.95 18.82 39.27
N HIS A 505 7.10 19.46 40.44
CA HIS A 505 7.77 20.75 40.59
C HIS A 505 9.23 20.69 40.07
N ASP A 506 9.80 19.48 40.06
CA ASP A 506 11.16 19.18 39.60
C ASP A 506 11.22 18.73 38.12
N THR A 507 10.09 18.55 37.42
CA THR A 507 10.11 18.19 35.99
C THR A 507 10.49 19.40 35.15
N SER A 508 11.76 19.43 34.78
CA SER A 508 12.37 20.48 33.97
C SER A 508 12.37 20.19 32.47
N MET A 509 11.77 19.06 32.02
CA MET A 509 11.86 18.65 30.61
C MET A 509 10.54 18.16 29.99
N LEU A 510 10.24 18.67 28.79
CA LEU A 510 9.27 18.13 27.85
C LEU A 510 9.99 17.50 26.65
N MET A 511 9.54 16.34 26.20
CA MET A 511 9.99 15.72 24.96
C MET A 511 8.83 15.61 23.98
N LEU A 512 8.92 16.26 22.81
CA LEU A 512 7.86 16.29 21.82
C LEU A 512 8.15 15.33 20.66
N VAL A 513 7.28 14.35 20.46
CA VAL A 513 7.38 13.34 19.39
C VAL A 513 6.08 13.27 18.59
N GLY A 514 6.02 12.45 17.53
CA GLY A 514 4.85 12.28 16.69
C GLY A 514 4.79 13.22 15.48
N GLU A 515 3.89 12.91 14.54
CA GLU A 515 3.77 13.63 13.26
C GLU A 515 3.48 15.13 13.43
N PHE A 516 2.65 15.51 14.40
CA PHE A 516 2.30 16.91 14.64
C PHE A 516 3.43 17.68 15.31
N ALA A 517 4.37 17.01 16.00
CA ALA A 517 5.58 17.63 16.54
C ALA A 517 6.56 18.12 15.46
N GLU A 518 6.41 17.72 14.19
CA GLU A 518 7.16 18.33 13.08
C GLU A 518 6.80 19.81 12.88
N SER A 519 5.61 20.25 13.32
CA SER A 519 5.16 21.62 13.18
C SER A 519 6.04 22.59 13.97
N LYS A 520 6.61 23.58 13.27
CA LYS A 520 7.34 24.68 13.92
C LYS A 520 6.43 25.50 14.84
N ILE A 521 5.19 25.76 14.41
CA ILE A 521 4.21 26.53 15.20
C ILE A 521 3.88 25.86 16.52
N LEU A 522 3.69 24.52 16.52
CA LEU A 522 3.47 23.77 17.75
C LEU A 522 4.67 23.92 18.71
N TYR A 523 5.88 23.69 18.20
CA TYR A 523 7.10 23.80 18.97
C TYR A 523 7.29 25.21 19.57
N ASP A 524 7.22 26.25 18.74
CA ASP A 524 7.40 27.65 19.16
C ASP A 524 6.36 28.04 20.23
N LYS A 525 5.08 27.68 20.03
CA LYS A 525 4.03 28.02 21.01
C LYS A 525 4.20 27.25 22.32
N ILE A 526 4.64 26.00 22.30
CA ILE A 526 4.96 25.28 23.55
C ILE A 526 6.12 25.97 24.27
N GLN A 527 7.20 26.33 23.59
CA GLN A 527 8.32 27.06 24.21
C GLN A 527 7.87 28.40 24.83
N ILE A 528 7.01 29.15 24.15
CA ILE A 528 6.48 30.42 24.66
C ILE A 528 5.59 30.21 25.90
N ASN A 529 4.77 29.16 25.93
CA ASN A 529 3.88 28.89 27.07
C ASN A 529 4.63 28.31 28.28
N PHE A 530 5.78 27.66 28.07
CA PHE A 530 6.56 26.99 29.11
C PHE A 530 8.03 27.44 29.12
N PRO A 531 8.33 28.74 29.33
CA PRO A 531 9.69 29.28 29.20
C PRO A 531 10.69 28.73 30.24
N ASN A 532 10.19 28.19 31.36
CA ASN A 532 11.02 27.62 32.42
C ASN A 532 11.23 26.10 32.28
N ILE A 533 10.72 25.49 31.21
CA ILE A 533 10.84 24.06 30.96
C ILE A 533 11.69 23.84 29.71
N GLN A 534 12.69 22.96 29.80
CA GLN A 534 13.51 22.56 28.69
C GLN A 534 12.67 21.70 27.72
N VAL A 535 12.49 22.17 26.48
CA VAL A 535 11.71 21.44 25.47
C VAL A 535 12.67 20.81 24.46
N LEU A 536 12.69 19.48 24.41
CA LEU A 536 13.39 18.71 23.39
C LEU A 536 12.41 18.31 22.28
N LYS A 537 12.74 18.65 21.04
CA LYS A 537 12.18 18.04 19.84
C LYS A 537 13.33 17.33 19.11
N PRO A 538 13.33 15.98 19.01
CA PRO A 538 14.40 15.27 18.34
C PRO A 538 14.40 15.57 16.83
N LYS A 539 15.47 15.20 16.12
CA LYS A 539 15.60 15.49 14.69
C LYS A 539 14.47 14.91 13.83
N TYR A 540 14.02 13.70 14.15
CA TYR A 540 12.93 13.01 13.45
C TYR A 540 11.80 12.66 14.42
N PRO A 541 10.96 13.64 14.81
CA PRO A 541 9.94 13.40 15.84
C PRO A 541 8.84 12.43 15.40
N ALA A 542 8.47 12.43 14.11
CA ALA A 542 7.49 11.50 13.54
C ALA A 542 7.97 10.04 13.55
N ASP A 543 9.28 9.82 13.42
CA ASP A 543 9.90 8.49 13.37
C ASP A 543 10.43 8.02 14.73
N ALA A 544 10.30 8.85 15.79
CA ALA A 544 10.92 8.63 17.10
C ALA A 544 10.61 7.25 17.69
N VAL A 545 9.37 6.80 17.55
CA VAL A 545 8.92 5.47 17.99
C VAL A 545 9.67 4.36 17.27
N ALA A 546 9.76 4.43 15.94
CA ALA A 546 10.42 3.39 15.14
C ALA A 546 11.94 3.40 15.38
N LEU A 547 12.56 4.58 15.42
CA LEU A 547 13.99 4.74 15.68
C LEU A 547 14.36 4.23 17.08
N GLY A 548 13.60 4.58 18.10
CA GLY A 548 13.85 4.07 19.44
C GLY A 548 13.55 2.58 19.61
N ALA A 549 12.63 2.02 18.83
CA ALA A 549 12.38 0.58 18.84
C ALA A 549 13.57 -0.24 18.30
N VAL A 550 14.33 0.32 17.34
CA VAL A 550 15.60 -0.27 16.88
C VAL A 550 16.60 -0.34 18.04
N GLU A 551 16.71 0.73 18.82
CA GLU A 551 17.59 0.81 19.98
C GLU A 551 17.19 -0.19 21.08
N ILE A 552 15.89 -0.33 21.35
CA ILE A 552 15.39 -1.41 22.22
C ILE A 552 15.80 -2.78 21.67
N GLY A 553 15.71 -2.98 20.35
CA GLY A 553 16.14 -4.21 19.69
C GLY A 553 17.63 -4.53 19.86
N HIS A 554 18.49 -3.53 20.04
CA HIS A 554 19.92 -3.69 20.32
C HIS A 554 20.21 -4.07 21.78
N CYS A 555 19.34 -3.69 22.72
CA CYS A 555 19.53 -3.91 24.16
C CYS A 555 19.00 -5.26 24.69
N ILE A 556 18.33 -6.05 23.83
CA ILE A 556 17.75 -7.37 24.15
C ILE A 556 18.61 -8.48 23.54
#